data_AF-A0AA88UTK0-F1
#
_entry.id   AF-A0AA88UTK0-F1
#
_cell.length_a   1.000
_cell.length_b   1.000
_cell.length_c   1.000
_cell.angle_alpha   90.00
_cell.angle_beta   90.00
_cell.angle_gamma   90.00
#
_symmetry.space_group_name_H-M   'P 1'
#
loop_
_entity.id
_entity.type
_entity.pdbx_description
1 polymer ?
#
loop_
_entity_poly.entity_id
_entity_poly.type
_entity_poly.pdbx_seq_one_letter_code
_entity_poly.pdbx_strand_id
1 'polypeptide(L)'
;MLEDHVLEELESLKRAVGAQDELPERFTELFNSLQEQLNVVKVGMEEIRQDAAMCKRAIAGGAVVTPSPRVDTPKPKEFGGKRDAKKLDNYIWHMERYFEGASITDEKTKVRTATLYLTDTATLWWRRKHCDIEKGLYTIDTWEVFKREIKKQFYSENVAYEARKKMKELRHKGSLNDVFDFTHTLNEFKESSYSN
;
A
#
# COMPACT_ATOMS: atom_id res chain seq x y z
N MET A 1 26.21 -73.59 -45.92
CA MET A 1 24.73 -73.44 -46.04
C MET A 1 24.00 -73.72 -44.74
N LEU A 2 24.19 -74.85 -44.07
CA LEU A 2 23.57 -75.10 -42.75
C LEU A 2 24.29 -74.37 -41.60
N GLU A 3 25.62 -74.29 -41.64
CA GLU A 3 26.41 -73.61 -40.58
C GLU A 3 26.20 -72.09 -40.57
N ASP A 4 26.12 -71.45 -41.74
CA ASP A 4 25.91 -70.00 -41.84
C ASP A 4 24.55 -69.56 -41.25
N HIS A 5 23.51 -70.37 -41.46
CA HIS A 5 22.18 -70.11 -40.94
C HIS A 5 22.12 -70.24 -39.41
N VAL A 6 22.82 -71.24 -38.86
CA VAL A 6 22.91 -71.45 -37.41
C VAL A 6 23.68 -70.30 -36.73
N LEU A 7 24.69 -69.74 -37.40
CA LEU A 7 25.42 -68.56 -36.91
C LEU A 7 24.56 -67.30 -36.87
N GLU A 8 23.76 -67.06 -37.92
CA GLU A 8 22.86 -65.91 -37.99
C GLU A 8 21.74 -66.00 -36.94
N GLU A 9 21.20 -67.21 -36.70
CA GLU A 9 20.24 -67.44 -35.62
C GLU A 9 20.87 -67.23 -34.23
N LEU A 10 22.10 -67.70 -34.00
CA LEU A 10 22.82 -67.50 -32.74
C LEU A 10 23.13 -66.02 -32.48
N GLU A 11 23.49 -65.25 -33.50
CA GLU A 11 23.71 -63.81 -33.37
C GLU A 11 22.40 -63.06 -33.07
N SER A 12 21.30 -63.45 -33.71
CA SER A 12 19.97 -62.90 -33.43
C SER A 12 19.52 -63.22 -32.00
N LEU A 13 19.73 -64.45 -31.55
CA LEU A 13 19.42 -64.87 -30.18
C LEU A 13 20.27 -64.10 -29.16
N LYS A 14 21.57 -63.88 -29.44
CA LYS A 14 22.48 -63.15 -28.57
C LYS A 14 22.09 -61.68 -28.43
N ARG A 15 21.61 -61.05 -29.51
CA ARG A 15 21.05 -59.68 -29.46
C ARG A 15 19.74 -59.63 -28.66
N ALA A 16 18.87 -60.62 -28.82
CA ALA A 16 17.61 -60.69 -28.08
C ALA A 16 17.83 -60.89 -26.57
N VAL A 17 18.78 -61.74 -26.19
CA VAL A 17 19.18 -61.95 -24.79
C VAL A 17 19.85 -60.71 -24.21
N GLY A 18 20.76 -60.06 -24.94
CA GLY A 18 21.38 -58.81 -24.49
C GLY A 18 20.39 -57.65 -24.29
N ALA A 19 19.37 -57.53 -25.15
CA ALA A 19 18.30 -56.55 -24.98
C ALA A 19 17.40 -56.85 -23.77
N GLN A 20 17.33 -58.11 -23.33
CA GLN A 20 16.59 -58.53 -22.14
C GLN A 20 17.35 -58.24 -20.84
N ASP A 21 18.69 -58.18 -20.88
CA ASP A 21 19.56 -57.80 -19.75
C ASP A 21 19.61 -56.27 -19.50
N GLU A 22 19.32 -55.43 -20.50
CA GLU A 22 19.25 -53.96 -20.35
C GLU A 22 17.95 -53.47 -19.68
N LEU A 23 16.90 -54.28 -19.72
CA LEU A 23 15.57 -53.93 -19.21
C LEU A 23 15.52 -53.88 -17.65
N PRO A 24 16.12 -54.83 -16.91
CA PRO A 24 16.28 -54.78 -15.46
C PRO A 24 17.13 -53.61 -14.98
N GLU A 25 18.19 -53.24 -15.70
CA GLU A 25 19.07 -52.11 -15.33
C GLU A 25 18.31 -50.79 -15.39
N ARG A 26 17.63 -50.51 -16.50
CA ARG A 26 16.80 -49.29 -16.64
C ARG A 26 15.66 -49.23 -15.63
N PHE A 27 15.05 -50.38 -15.31
CA PHE A 27 14.04 -50.46 -14.26
C PHE A 27 14.64 -50.15 -12.88
N THR A 28 15.82 -50.66 -12.59
CA THR A 28 16.54 -50.43 -11.33
C THR A 28 16.96 -48.97 -11.19
N GLU A 29 17.45 -48.34 -12.26
CA GLU A 29 17.77 -46.90 -12.29
C GLU A 29 16.54 -46.03 -12.03
N LEU A 30 15.41 -46.32 -12.70
CA LEU A 30 14.16 -45.60 -12.49
C LEU A 30 13.64 -45.79 -11.07
N PHE A 31 13.71 -47.01 -10.53
CA PHE A 31 13.30 -47.32 -9.17
C PHE A 31 14.14 -46.56 -8.15
N ASN A 32 15.46 -46.54 -8.31
CA ASN A 32 16.37 -45.79 -7.45
C ASN A 32 16.14 -44.28 -7.54
N SER A 33 15.90 -43.75 -8.75
CA SER A 33 15.58 -42.33 -8.96
C SER A 33 14.28 -41.93 -8.27
N LEU A 34 13.23 -42.76 -8.38
CA LEU A 34 11.95 -42.53 -7.68
C LEU A 34 12.12 -42.62 -6.15
N GLN A 35 12.91 -43.56 -5.67
CA GLN A 35 13.20 -43.70 -4.24
C GLN A 35 13.92 -42.47 -3.69
N GLU A 36 14.87 -41.92 -4.45
CA GLU A 36 15.58 -40.69 -4.10
C GLU A 36 14.65 -39.47 -4.08
N GLN A 37 13.80 -39.31 -5.10
CA GLN A 37 12.80 -38.23 -5.11
C GLN A 37 11.82 -38.33 -3.95
N LEU A 38 11.38 -39.55 -3.59
CA LEU A 38 10.50 -39.77 -2.45
C LEU A 38 11.19 -39.38 -1.13
N ASN A 39 12.48 -39.70 -0.97
CA ASN A 39 13.26 -39.33 0.19
C ASN A 39 13.40 -37.80 0.31
N VAL A 40 13.70 -37.11 -0.79
CA VAL A 40 13.78 -35.63 -0.83
C VAL A 40 12.46 -34.99 -0.41
N VAL A 41 11.34 -35.46 -0.96
CA VAL A 41 10.00 -34.96 -0.61
C VAL A 41 9.68 -35.22 0.87
N LYS A 42 10.03 -36.39 1.38
CA LYS A 42 9.80 -36.77 2.77
C LYS A 42 10.59 -35.89 3.75
N VAL A 43 11.86 -35.60 3.43
CA VAL A 43 12.71 -34.69 4.22
C VAL A 43 12.12 -33.28 4.20
N GLY A 44 11.79 -32.74 3.02
CA GLY A 44 11.18 -31.41 2.91
C GLY A 44 9.83 -31.29 3.63
N MET A 45 9.00 -32.34 3.64
CA MET A 45 7.75 -32.36 4.41
C MET A 45 7.99 -32.29 5.92
N GLU A 46 9.05 -32.94 6.42
CA GLU A 46 9.40 -32.90 7.84
C GLU A 46 9.96 -31.53 8.25
N GLU A 47 10.75 -30.89 7.40
CA GLU A 47 11.22 -29.52 7.60
C GLU A 47 10.05 -28.53 7.67
N ILE A 48 9.13 -28.57 6.68
CA ILE A 48 7.92 -27.73 6.68
C ILE A 48 7.06 -27.98 7.93
N ARG A 49 6.97 -29.23 8.37
CA ARG A 49 6.24 -29.60 9.59
C ARG A 49 6.90 -29.03 10.85
N GLN A 50 8.23 -29.05 10.92
CA GLN A 50 8.99 -28.45 12.02
C GLN A 50 8.82 -26.93 12.04
N ASP A 51 8.92 -26.27 10.90
CA ASP A 51 8.68 -24.83 10.75
C ASP A 51 7.25 -24.44 11.16
N ALA A 52 6.26 -25.24 10.76
CA ALA A 52 4.88 -25.05 11.17
C ALA A 52 4.68 -25.26 12.69
N ALA A 53 5.40 -26.22 13.28
CA ALA A 53 5.37 -26.46 14.73
C ALA A 53 6.04 -25.31 15.50
N MET A 54 7.14 -24.74 14.98
CA MET A 54 7.79 -23.56 15.53
C MET A 54 6.89 -22.33 15.46
N CYS A 55 6.23 -22.08 14.32
CA CYS A 55 5.24 -21.01 14.19
C CYS A 55 4.08 -21.18 15.18
N LYS A 56 3.52 -22.38 15.31
CA LYS A 56 2.46 -22.68 16.29
C LYS A 56 2.94 -22.48 17.73
N ARG A 57 4.18 -22.84 18.07
CA ARG A 57 4.76 -22.59 19.40
C ARG A 57 5.08 -21.12 19.65
N ALA A 58 5.49 -20.35 18.66
CA ALA A 58 5.68 -18.91 18.81
C ALA A 58 4.35 -18.21 19.13
N ILE A 59 3.26 -18.66 18.50
CA ILE A 59 1.90 -18.18 18.78
C ILE A 59 1.40 -18.65 20.16
N ALA A 60 1.65 -19.90 20.54
CA ALA A 60 1.20 -20.45 21.83
C ALA A 60 2.09 -20.06 23.02
N GLY A 61 3.36 -19.72 22.79
CA GLY A 61 4.38 -19.40 23.79
C GLY A 61 4.41 -17.94 24.24
N GLY A 62 3.43 -17.12 23.83
CA GLY A 62 3.26 -15.79 24.37
C GLY A 62 4.15 -14.71 23.74
N ALA A 63 4.60 -14.87 22.50
CA ALA A 63 4.83 -13.70 21.64
C ALA A 63 3.44 -13.20 21.19
N VAL A 64 2.72 -12.63 22.16
CA VAL A 64 1.52 -11.86 21.92
C VAL A 64 1.95 -10.68 21.06
N VAL A 65 1.86 -10.82 19.73
CA VAL A 65 1.46 -9.66 18.93
C VAL A 65 0.04 -9.42 19.39
N THR A 66 -0.09 -8.69 20.50
CA THR A 66 -1.34 -8.03 20.82
C THR A 66 -1.62 -7.24 19.56
N PRO A 67 -2.77 -7.45 18.88
CA PRO A 67 -3.29 -6.36 18.11
C PRO A 67 -3.38 -5.25 19.14
N SER A 68 -2.50 -4.25 19.03
CA SER A 68 -2.62 -3.01 19.80
C SER A 68 -4.11 -2.66 19.76
N PRO A 69 -4.77 -2.39 20.90
CA PRO A 69 -6.21 -2.16 20.92
C PRO A 69 -6.49 -1.16 19.83
N ARG A 70 -7.08 -1.62 18.72
CA ARG A 70 -7.35 -0.73 17.59
C ARG A 70 -8.46 0.14 18.13
N VAL A 71 -8.06 1.29 18.66
CA VAL A 71 -8.97 2.36 19.00
C VAL A 71 -9.82 2.52 17.75
N ASP A 72 -11.13 2.29 17.88
CA ASP A 72 -12.10 2.56 16.82
C ASP A 72 -11.96 4.05 16.51
N THR A 73 -11.07 4.34 15.57
CA THR A 73 -10.69 5.70 15.27
C THR A 73 -11.87 6.25 14.50
N PRO A 74 -12.56 7.28 15.02
CA PRO A 74 -13.75 7.79 14.38
C PRO A 74 -13.40 8.21 12.95
N LYS A 75 -14.25 7.82 12.00
CA LYS A 75 -14.04 8.13 10.59
C LYS A 75 -13.86 9.65 10.42
N PRO A 76 -12.82 10.09 9.69
CA PRO A 76 -12.62 11.50 9.43
C PRO A 76 -13.80 12.13 8.69
N LYS A 77 -13.94 13.44 8.86
CA LYS A 77 -14.90 14.22 8.08
C LYS A 77 -14.41 14.37 6.63
N GLU A 78 -15.36 14.27 5.71
CA GLU A 78 -15.12 14.46 4.28
C GLU A 78 -14.89 15.94 3.92
N PHE A 79 -14.17 16.17 2.82
CA PHE A 79 -13.94 17.51 2.28
C PHE A 79 -14.48 17.65 0.86
N GLY A 80 -15.54 18.47 0.71
CA GLY A 80 -16.23 18.71 -0.56
C GLY A 80 -15.55 19.71 -1.52
N GLY A 81 -14.36 20.24 -1.19
CA GLY A 81 -13.64 21.15 -2.09
C GLY A 81 -14.12 22.60 -2.09
N LYS A 82 -14.84 23.05 -1.05
CA LYS A 82 -15.11 24.49 -0.87
C LYS A 82 -13.78 25.23 -0.65
N ARG A 83 -13.58 26.36 -1.34
CA ARG A 83 -12.41 27.24 -1.16
C ARG A 83 -12.46 27.99 0.17
N ASP A 84 -12.17 27.28 1.25
CA ASP A 84 -12.27 27.71 2.64
C ASP A 84 -11.07 27.13 3.39
N ALA A 85 -10.10 27.99 3.71
CA ALA A 85 -8.84 27.58 4.32
C ALA A 85 -9.08 26.85 5.65
N LYS A 86 -9.99 27.35 6.49
CA LYS A 86 -10.32 26.76 7.79
C LYS A 86 -10.89 25.35 7.65
N LYS A 87 -11.80 25.14 6.70
CA LYS A 87 -12.34 23.80 6.43
C LYS A 87 -11.29 22.84 5.91
N LEU A 88 -10.39 23.32 5.04
CA LEU A 88 -9.31 22.49 4.52
C LEU A 88 -8.27 22.13 5.59
N ASP A 89 -7.89 23.08 6.43
CA ASP A 89 -6.95 22.85 7.53
C ASP A 89 -7.54 21.89 8.57
N ASN A 90 -8.83 22.03 8.89
CA ASN A 90 -9.54 21.06 9.74
C ASN A 90 -9.54 19.65 9.13
N TYR A 91 -9.74 19.53 7.81
CA TYR A 91 -9.70 18.25 7.12
C TYR A 91 -8.29 17.62 7.20
N ILE A 92 -7.24 18.40 6.92
CA ILE A 92 -5.84 17.94 7.01
C ILE A 92 -5.54 17.47 8.43
N TRP A 93 -5.92 18.25 9.44
CA TRP A 93 -5.70 17.92 10.84
C TRP A 93 -6.43 16.64 11.26
N HIS A 94 -7.68 16.46 10.85
CA HIS A 94 -8.44 15.24 11.14
C HIS A 94 -7.84 14.00 10.46
N MET A 95 -7.28 14.14 9.26
CA MET A 95 -6.55 13.06 8.58
C MET A 95 -5.29 12.67 9.33
N GLU A 96 -4.50 13.64 9.77
CA GLU A 96 -3.28 13.38 10.53
C GLU A 96 -3.58 12.65 11.85
N ARG A 97 -4.63 13.06 12.57
CA ARG A 97 -5.08 12.35 13.77
C ARG A 97 -5.57 10.94 13.48
N TYR A 98 -6.24 10.75 12.35
CA TYR A 98 -6.69 9.44 11.92
C TYR A 98 -5.52 8.52 11.57
N PHE A 99 -4.50 9.03 10.87
CA PHE A 99 -3.30 8.25 10.58
C PHE A 99 -2.57 7.83 11.86
N GLU A 100 -2.49 8.71 12.85
CA GLU A 100 -1.91 8.39 14.15
C GLU A 100 -2.73 7.31 14.87
N GLY A 101 -4.05 7.47 14.99
CA GLY A 101 -4.93 6.49 15.63
C GLY A 101 -4.96 5.13 14.93
N ALA A 102 -4.91 5.13 13.59
CA ALA A 102 -4.86 3.93 12.76
C ALA A 102 -3.44 3.37 12.55
N SER A 103 -2.41 4.00 13.12
CA SER A 103 -0.99 3.64 12.94
C SER A 103 -0.55 3.55 11.46
N ILE A 104 -1.06 4.44 10.61
CA ILE A 104 -0.71 4.51 9.18
C ILE A 104 0.57 5.34 9.03
N THR A 105 1.69 4.66 8.80
CA THR A 105 3.01 5.29 8.63
C THR A 105 3.43 5.42 7.17
N ASP A 106 2.96 4.54 6.29
CA ASP A 106 3.30 4.57 4.86
C ASP A 106 2.72 5.81 4.15
N GLU A 107 3.59 6.63 3.58
CA GLU A 107 3.27 7.91 2.96
C GLU A 107 2.30 7.77 1.77
N LYS A 108 2.49 6.76 0.93
CA LYS A 108 1.59 6.48 -0.21
C LYS A 108 0.21 6.05 0.29
N THR A 109 0.15 5.25 1.35
CA THR A 109 -1.08 4.83 2.01
C THR A 109 -1.80 6.01 2.66
N LYS A 110 -1.10 6.98 3.25
CA LYS A 110 -1.71 8.23 3.75
C LYS A 110 -2.40 9.00 2.62
N VAL A 111 -1.72 9.22 1.50
CA VAL A 111 -2.30 9.92 0.34
C VAL A 111 -3.50 9.16 -0.21
N ARG A 112 -3.37 7.85 -0.43
CA ARG A 112 -4.48 7.00 -0.88
C ARG A 112 -5.66 7.06 0.08
N THR A 113 -5.41 7.02 1.39
CA THR A 113 -6.48 7.07 2.40
C THR A 113 -7.17 8.43 2.42
N ALA A 114 -6.42 9.54 2.47
CA ALA A 114 -7.00 10.87 2.44
C ALA A 114 -7.88 11.08 1.20
N THR A 115 -7.42 10.66 0.04
CA THR A 115 -8.16 10.86 -1.21
C THR A 115 -9.50 10.13 -1.27
N LEU A 116 -9.72 9.09 -0.45
CA LEU A 116 -11.02 8.44 -0.27
C LEU A 116 -12.04 9.34 0.43
N TYR A 117 -11.60 10.33 1.21
CA TYR A 117 -12.45 11.26 1.96
C TYR A 117 -12.60 12.62 1.25
N LEU A 118 -12.20 12.70 -0.01
CA LEU A 118 -12.50 13.86 -0.87
C LEU A 118 -13.84 13.65 -1.56
N THR A 119 -14.70 14.66 -1.50
CA THR A 119 -16.03 14.67 -2.13
C THR A 119 -16.22 15.85 -3.08
N ASP A 120 -17.30 15.83 -3.85
CA ASP A 120 -17.74 16.89 -4.76
C ASP A 120 -16.61 17.45 -5.66
N THR A 121 -16.25 18.73 -5.43
CA THR A 121 -15.27 19.45 -6.26
C THR A 121 -13.84 18.94 -6.00
N ALA A 122 -13.56 18.48 -4.77
CA ALA A 122 -12.27 17.92 -4.43
C ALA A 122 -12.01 16.58 -5.13
N THR A 123 -13.03 15.73 -5.27
CA THR A 123 -12.91 14.47 -6.02
C THR A 123 -12.57 14.74 -7.49
N LEU A 124 -13.20 15.73 -8.13
CA LEU A 124 -12.94 16.07 -9.53
C LEU A 124 -11.51 16.57 -9.73
N TRP A 125 -11.02 17.41 -8.81
CA TRP A 125 -9.62 17.85 -8.82
C TRP A 125 -8.65 16.67 -8.67
N TRP A 126 -8.91 15.77 -7.72
CA TRP A 126 -8.06 14.61 -7.51
C TRP A 126 -8.05 13.68 -8.73
N ARG A 127 -9.20 13.42 -9.36
CA ARG A 127 -9.28 12.62 -10.59
C ARG A 127 -8.38 13.17 -11.70
N ARG A 128 -8.36 14.50 -11.88
CA ARG A 128 -7.46 15.15 -12.85
C ARG A 128 -5.99 14.91 -12.50
N LYS A 129 -5.60 15.15 -11.24
CA LYS A 129 -4.24 14.93 -10.76
C LYS A 129 -3.82 13.46 -10.87
N HIS A 130 -4.73 12.53 -10.56
CA HIS A 130 -4.49 11.09 -10.68
C HIS A 130 -4.20 10.68 -12.13
N CYS A 131 -4.94 11.19 -13.10
CA CYS A 131 -4.65 10.95 -14.52
C CYS A 131 -3.27 11.49 -14.94
N ASP A 132 -2.84 12.62 -14.40
CA ASP A 132 -1.49 13.16 -14.67
C ASP A 132 -0.40 12.28 -14.04
N ILE A 133 -0.65 11.72 -12.85
CA ILE A 133 0.24 10.78 -12.17
C ILE A 133 0.35 9.45 -12.94
N GLU A 134 -0.78 8.91 -13.44
CA GLU A 134 -0.79 7.69 -14.26
C GLU A 134 0.02 7.84 -15.55
N LYS A 135 0.08 9.06 -16.09
CA LYS A 135 0.90 9.42 -17.26
C LYS A 135 2.36 9.72 -16.92
N GLY A 136 2.74 9.67 -15.64
CA GLY A 136 4.09 10.01 -15.16
C GLY A 136 4.44 11.50 -15.25
N LEU A 137 3.45 12.38 -15.44
CA LEU A 137 3.67 13.83 -15.55
C LEU A 137 3.86 14.51 -14.20
N TYR A 138 3.43 13.85 -13.12
CA TYR A 138 3.43 14.40 -11.78
C TYR A 138 3.54 13.29 -10.73
N THR A 139 4.03 13.62 -9.54
CA THR A 139 4.17 12.66 -8.43
C THR A 139 3.62 13.27 -7.14
N ILE A 140 2.59 12.63 -6.58
CA ILE A 140 2.00 12.95 -5.25
C ILE A 140 2.01 11.67 -4.44
N ASP A 141 3.19 11.24 -4.00
CA ASP A 141 3.39 10.00 -3.25
C ASP A 141 3.69 10.22 -1.77
N THR A 142 3.89 11.47 -1.35
CA THR A 142 4.06 11.85 0.06
C THR A 142 2.92 12.72 0.57
N TRP A 143 2.65 12.61 1.87
CA TRP A 143 1.63 13.38 2.54
C TRP A 143 1.89 14.89 2.45
N GLU A 144 3.16 15.30 2.58
CA GLU A 144 3.55 16.71 2.47
C GLU A 144 3.31 17.29 1.08
N VAL A 145 3.61 16.53 0.02
CA VAL A 145 3.32 16.96 -1.36
C VAL A 145 1.81 17.09 -1.57
N PHE A 146 1.02 16.14 -1.05
CA PHE A 146 -0.43 16.20 -1.11
C PHE A 146 -0.98 17.44 -0.39
N LYS A 147 -0.55 17.71 0.85
CA LYS A 147 -0.97 18.89 1.63
C LYS A 147 -0.69 20.18 0.87
N ARG A 148 0.50 20.31 0.27
CA ARG A 148 0.86 21.50 -0.52
C ARG A 148 -0.05 21.68 -1.74
N GLU A 149 -0.28 20.61 -2.50
CA GLU A 149 -1.08 20.67 -3.73
C GLU A 149 -2.56 20.93 -3.44
N ILE A 150 -3.13 20.30 -2.41
CA ILE A 150 -4.53 20.53 -2.03
C ILE A 150 -4.73 21.94 -1.47
N LYS A 151 -3.78 22.44 -0.66
CA LYS A 151 -3.78 23.84 -0.19
C LYS A 151 -3.68 24.82 -1.36
N LYS A 152 -2.77 24.59 -2.31
CA LYS A 152 -2.67 25.44 -3.51
C LYS A 152 -3.97 25.50 -4.31
N GLN A 153 -4.71 24.39 -4.40
CA GLN A 153 -5.96 24.32 -5.15
C GLN A 153 -7.15 25.00 -4.44
N PHE A 154 -7.25 24.78 -3.12
CA PHE A 154 -8.45 25.09 -2.34
C PHE A 154 -8.28 26.21 -1.32
N TYR A 155 -7.06 26.71 -1.10
CA TYR A 155 -6.91 28.03 -0.51
C TYR A 155 -7.48 29.06 -1.48
N SER A 156 -8.27 29.99 -0.96
CA SER A 156 -8.74 31.09 -1.79
C SER A 156 -7.51 31.92 -2.17
N GLU A 157 -7.26 32.05 -3.47
CA GLU A 157 -6.27 33.00 -4.01
C GLU A 157 -6.49 34.42 -3.46
N ASN A 158 -7.72 34.68 -3.01
CA ASN A 158 -8.21 35.91 -2.44
C ASN A 158 -8.24 35.98 -0.90
N VAL A 159 -7.63 35.13 -0.06
CA VAL A 159 -7.68 35.34 1.43
C VAL A 159 -7.28 36.78 1.78
N ALA A 160 -6.19 37.29 1.20
CA ALA A 160 -5.75 38.66 1.41
C ALA A 160 -6.67 39.70 0.74
N TYR A 161 -7.29 39.39 -0.40
CA TYR A 161 -8.24 40.28 -1.06
C TYR A 161 -9.58 40.35 -0.31
N GLU A 162 -10.14 39.23 0.13
CA GLU A 162 -11.33 39.15 0.96
C GLU A 162 -11.08 39.80 2.32
N ALA A 163 -9.92 39.60 2.93
CA ALA A 163 -9.52 40.33 4.13
C ALA A 163 -9.45 41.84 3.84
N ARG A 164 -8.81 42.27 2.74
CA ARG A 164 -8.75 43.69 2.34
C ARG A 164 -10.13 44.28 2.00
N LYS A 165 -11.01 43.50 1.39
CA LYS A 165 -12.37 43.90 1.04
C LYS A 165 -13.21 44.05 2.30
N LYS A 166 -13.15 43.06 3.20
CA LYS A 166 -13.80 43.11 4.52
C LYS A 166 -13.24 44.26 5.36
N MET A 167 -11.93 44.52 5.34
CA MET A 167 -11.31 45.69 5.99
C MET A 167 -11.86 47.02 5.44
N LYS A 168 -12.03 47.13 4.11
CA LYS A 168 -12.66 48.30 3.50
C LYS A 168 -14.12 48.42 3.96
N GLU A 169 -14.90 47.34 3.91
CA GLU A 169 -16.32 47.32 4.31
C GLU A 169 -16.54 47.68 5.79
N LEU A 170 -15.71 47.15 6.71
CA LEU A 170 -15.80 47.45 8.14
C LEU A 170 -15.42 48.91 8.45
N ARG A 171 -14.39 49.45 7.79
CA ARG A 171 -14.01 50.87 7.94
C ARG A 171 -15.14 51.84 7.52
N HIS A 172 -16.04 51.42 6.62
CA HIS A 172 -17.20 52.22 6.23
C HIS A 172 -18.39 52.12 7.21
N LYS A 173 -18.41 51.15 8.13
CA LYS A 173 -19.53 50.92 9.06
C LYS A 173 -19.31 51.47 10.48
N GLY A 174 -18.06 51.72 10.89
CA GLY A 174 -17.73 52.55 12.05
C GLY A 174 -18.32 52.10 13.39
N SER A 175 -18.38 50.80 13.68
CA SER A 175 -18.90 50.29 14.95
C SER A 175 -17.80 49.69 15.83
N LEU A 176 -17.88 49.90 17.15
CA LEU A 176 -16.90 49.39 18.12
C LEU A 176 -16.77 47.86 18.15
N ASN A 177 -17.80 47.12 17.70
CA ASN A 177 -17.70 45.67 17.51
C ASN A 177 -16.70 45.26 16.40
N ASP A 178 -16.42 46.16 15.46
CA ASP A 178 -15.43 45.93 14.38
C ASP A 178 -14.00 45.85 14.93
N VAL A 179 -13.71 46.45 16.09
CA VAL A 179 -12.38 46.40 16.73
C VAL A 179 -12.15 45.02 17.38
N PHE A 180 -13.20 44.36 17.87
CA PHE A 180 -13.11 43.02 18.45
C PHE A 180 -12.93 41.96 17.35
N ASP A 181 -13.69 42.08 16.25
CA ASP A 181 -13.51 41.21 15.08
C ASP A 181 -12.14 41.46 14.41
N PHE A 182 -11.62 42.69 14.50
CA PHE A 182 -10.28 43.08 14.03
C PHE A 182 -9.16 42.41 14.82
N THR A 183 -9.22 42.39 16.15
CA THR A 183 -8.20 41.70 16.97
C THR A 183 -8.24 40.18 16.79
N HIS A 184 -9.44 39.61 16.60
CA HIS A 184 -9.60 38.19 16.29
C HIS A 184 -8.98 37.82 14.93
N THR A 185 -9.29 38.59 13.87
CA THR A 185 -8.76 38.35 12.52
C THR A 185 -7.24 38.53 12.44
N LEU A 186 -6.67 39.47 13.20
CA LEU A 186 -5.22 39.65 13.29
C LEU A 186 -4.52 38.50 14.02
N ASN A 187 -5.16 37.92 15.04
CA ASN A 187 -4.63 36.72 15.70
C ASN A 187 -4.66 35.50 14.78
N GLU A 188 -5.72 35.29 13.99
CA GLU A 188 -5.78 34.22 12.99
C GLU A 188 -4.65 34.32 11.93
N PHE A 189 -4.26 35.55 11.56
CA PHE A 189 -3.14 35.81 10.64
C PHE A 189 -1.76 35.51 11.28
N LYS A 190 -1.59 35.86 12.57
CA LYS A 190 -0.35 35.58 13.30
C LYS A 190 -0.16 34.08 13.47
N GLU A 191 -1.19 33.36 13.93
CA GLU A 191 -1.13 31.90 14.14
C GLU A 191 -0.81 31.13 12.85
N SER A 192 -1.36 31.57 11.71
CA SER A 192 -1.07 30.98 10.39
C SER A 192 0.37 31.21 9.90
N SER A 193 1.09 32.19 10.46
CA SER A 193 2.47 32.53 10.06
C SER A 193 3.53 31.82 10.91
N TYR A 194 3.16 31.25 12.07
CA TYR A 194 4.07 30.53 12.97
C TYR A 194 4.06 29.00 12.78
N SER A 195 3.24 28.46 11.88
CA SER A 195 3.17 27.02 11.57
C SER A 195 3.73 26.63 10.19
N ASN A 196 4.63 27.44 9.63
CA ASN A 196 5.48 27.04 8.49
C ASN A 196 6.72 26.32 8.97
#